data_AF-A0A139R702-F1
#
_entry.id   AF-A0A139R702-F1
#
_cell.length_a   1.000
_cell.length_b   1.000
_cell.length_c   1.000
_cell.angle_alpha   90.00
_cell.angle_beta   90.00
_cell.angle_gamma   90.00
#
_symmetry.space_group_name_H-M   'P 1'
#
loop_
_entity.id
_entity.type
_entity.pdbx_description
1 polymer ?
#
loop_
_entity_poly.entity_id
_entity_poly.type
_entity_poly.pdbx_seq_one_letter_code
_entity_poly.pdbx_strand_id
1 'polypeptide(L)'
;MSNYFNKYNVINFTIFISLIFFIFERLATFFIFQTHLETFFNFIVFISVLRLIASLSFLLLLFIINIDFAFRNAEFDYFRNSIKSYVATWQMRRFCRQINVEPSLEESSRYSNSKQEIIRKANRSLLTLTVIYYKDRAVAKWTFPANCESYNIMEELLAQAKRELNQLDSNYLFNDFIRLENSRTFISTAFRKK
;
A
#
# COMPACT_ATOMS: atom_id res chain seq x y z
N MET A 1 -8.48 -17.18 -6.04
CA MET A 1 -7.36 -16.48 -6.70
C MET A 1 -6.28 -16.20 -5.66
N SER A 2 -5.09 -16.76 -5.82
CA SER A 2 -3.93 -16.42 -5.00
C SER A 2 -3.56 -14.95 -5.24
N ASN A 3 -3.58 -14.14 -4.19
CA ASN A 3 -3.26 -12.71 -4.24
C ASN A 3 -1.76 -12.52 -4.51
N TYR A 4 -1.33 -12.57 -5.77
CA TYR A 4 0.09 -12.36 -6.12
C TYR A 4 0.54 -10.90 -5.91
N PHE A 5 -0.37 -9.93 -5.99
CA PHE A 5 -0.08 -8.53 -5.68
C PHE A 5 -1.21 -7.84 -4.92
N ASN A 6 -0.84 -7.06 -3.91
CA ASN A 6 -1.79 -6.23 -3.18
C ASN A 6 -2.22 -5.05 -4.07
N LYS A 7 -3.49 -5.02 -4.49
CA LYS A 7 -4.02 -4.01 -5.42
C LYS A 7 -3.74 -2.57 -4.98
N TYR A 8 -3.77 -2.30 -3.67
CA TYR A 8 -3.50 -0.97 -3.13
C TYR A 8 -2.06 -0.53 -3.38
N ASN A 9 -1.10 -1.46 -3.31
CA ASN A 9 0.30 -1.19 -3.60
C ASN A 9 0.52 -0.96 -5.09
N VAL A 10 -0.17 -1.73 -5.94
CA VAL A 10 -0.09 -1.57 -7.40
C VAL A 10 -0.64 -0.20 -7.80
N ILE A 11 -1.82 0.17 -7.32
CA ILE A 11 -2.41 1.50 -7.56
C ILE A 11 -1.44 2.61 -7.14
N ASN A 12 -0.86 2.52 -5.93
CA ASN A 12 0.10 3.52 -5.44
C ASN A 12 1.34 3.63 -6.33
N PHE A 13 1.88 2.48 -6.73
CA PHE A 13 3.06 2.41 -7.59
C PHE A 13 2.76 3.00 -8.97
N THR A 14 1.62 2.66 -9.57
CA THR A 14 1.23 3.16 -10.89
C THR A 14 0.99 4.67 -10.86
N ILE A 15 0.31 5.20 -9.82
CA ILE A 15 0.15 6.66 -9.64
C ILE A 15 1.51 7.35 -9.50
N PHE A 16 2.40 6.81 -8.66
CA PHE A 16 3.73 7.38 -8.43
C PHE A 16 4.58 7.42 -9.70
N ILE A 17 4.64 6.32 -10.45
CA ILE A 17 5.34 6.26 -11.74
C ILE A 17 4.73 7.28 -12.72
N SER A 18 3.41 7.32 -12.85
CA SER A 18 2.75 8.25 -13.77
C SER A 18 3.09 9.71 -13.45
N LEU A 19 3.08 10.06 -12.16
CA LEU A 19 3.40 11.41 -11.69
C LEU A 19 4.86 11.78 -11.94
N ILE A 20 5.81 10.89 -11.59
CA ILE A 20 7.24 11.16 -11.76
C ILE A 20 7.60 11.34 -13.23
N PHE A 21 7.13 10.46 -14.10
CA PHE A 21 7.43 10.56 -15.53
C PHE A 21 6.75 11.77 -16.15
N PHE A 22 5.56 12.17 -15.67
CA PHE A 22 4.94 13.43 -16.07
C PHE A 22 5.78 14.65 -15.66
N ILE A 23 6.27 14.70 -14.42
CA ILE A 23 7.15 15.79 -13.96
C ILE A 23 8.44 15.83 -14.78
N PHE A 24 9.09 14.69 -15.00
CA PHE A 24 10.30 14.64 -15.82
C PHE A 24 10.05 15.06 -17.27
N GLU A 25 8.90 14.69 -17.85
CA GLU A 25 8.52 15.14 -19.19
C GLU A 25 8.38 16.66 -19.26
N ARG A 26 7.72 17.28 -18.25
CA ARG A 26 7.59 18.74 -18.16
C ARG A 26 8.93 19.45 -18.00
N LEU A 27 9.80 18.92 -17.14
CA LEU A 27 11.14 19.47 -16.92
C LEU A 27 11.99 19.37 -18.20
N ALA A 28 12.01 18.20 -18.84
CA ALA A 28 12.74 17.98 -20.09
C ALA A 28 12.27 18.96 -21.18
N THR A 29 10.95 19.10 -21.34
CA THR A 29 10.34 20.05 -22.29
C THR A 29 10.76 21.49 -22.00
N PHE A 30 10.75 21.90 -20.72
CA PHE A 30 11.20 23.23 -20.32
C PHE A 30 12.67 23.49 -20.68
N PHE A 31 13.57 22.55 -20.39
CA PHE A 31 14.99 22.68 -20.73
C PHE A 31 15.24 22.77 -22.25
N ILE A 32 14.41 22.10 -23.05
CA ILE A 32 14.52 22.14 -24.51
C ILE A 32 14.12 23.51 -25.07
N PHE A 33 13.07 24.13 -24.55
CA PHE A 33 12.71 25.50 -24.96
C PHE A 33 13.81 26.52 -24.64
N GLN A 34 14.67 26.23 -23.67
CA GLN A 34 15.79 27.09 -23.27
C GLN A 34 17.09 26.82 -24.04
N THR A 35 17.23 25.67 -24.72
CA THR A 35 18.48 25.25 -25.39
C THR A 35 18.38 25.36 -26.91
N HIS A 36 19.41 25.93 -27.56
CA HIS A 36 19.42 26.09 -29.01
C HIS A 36 19.92 24.83 -29.75
N LEU A 37 18.98 24.21 -30.46
CA LEU A 37 19.00 23.44 -31.72
C LEU A 37 19.98 22.28 -32.00
N GLU A 38 21.18 22.18 -31.42
CA GLU A 38 22.17 21.17 -31.89
C GLU A 38 21.79 19.70 -31.55
N THR A 39 20.87 19.49 -30.61
CA THR A 39 20.45 18.16 -30.13
C THR A 39 18.95 17.92 -30.22
N PHE A 40 18.24 18.73 -31.02
CA PHE A 40 16.78 18.78 -31.10
C PHE A 40 16.11 17.41 -31.34
N PHE A 41 16.66 16.59 -32.25
CA PHE A 41 16.09 15.27 -32.57
C PHE A 41 16.17 14.29 -31.39
N ASN A 42 17.32 14.15 -30.74
CA ASN A 42 17.51 13.26 -29.59
C ASN A 42 16.59 13.66 -28.43
N PHE A 43 16.37 14.96 -28.25
CA PHE A 43 15.48 15.50 -27.24
C PHE A 43 14.00 15.22 -27.52
N ILE A 44 13.55 15.31 -28.78
CA ILE A 44 12.19 14.90 -29.17
C ILE A 44 11.95 13.43 -28.87
N VAL A 45 12.91 12.57 -29.23
CA VAL A 45 12.83 11.13 -28.96
C VAL A 45 12.73 10.88 -27.45
N PHE A 46 13.56 11.55 -26.65
CA PHE A 46 13.54 11.44 -25.19
C PHE A 46 12.19 11.85 -24.57
N ILE A 47 11.63 13.01 -24.94
CA ILE A 47 10.29 13.42 -24.48
C ILE A 47 9.23 12.40 -24.89
N SER A 48 9.29 11.91 -26.13
CA SER A 48 8.31 10.96 -26.66
C SER A 48 8.31 9.65 -25.86
N VAL A 49 9.50 9.17 -25.46
CA VAL A 49 9.63 8.01 -24.58
C VAL A 49 9.04 8.28 -23.19
N LEU A 50 9.35 9.42 -22.56
CA LEU A 50 8.77 9.79 -21.26
C LEU A 50 7.24 9.88 -21.32
N ARG A 51 6.70 10.47 -22.39
CA ARG A 51 5.26 10.59 -22.63
C ARG A 51 4.62 9.22 -22.85
N LEU A 52 5.27 8.33 -23.59
CA LEU A 52 4.80 6.96 -23.79
C LEU A 52 4.71 6.21 -22.45
N ILE A 53 5.75 6.30 -21.62
CA ILE A 53 5.78 5.66 -20.30
C ILE A 53 4.64 6.19 -19.41
N ALA A 54 4.49 7.52 -19.32
CA ALA A 54 3.42 8.14 -18.54
C ALA A 54 2.01 7.78 -19.05
N SER A 55 1.83 7.69 -20.37
CA SER A 55 0.55 7.31 -20.99
C SER A 55 0.24 5.84 -20.73
N LEU A 56 1.22 4.95 -20.86
CA LEU A 56 1.06 3.52 -20.63
C LEU A 56 0.76 3.24 -19.15
N SER A 57 1.44 3.91 -18.22
CA SER A 57 1.17 3.78 -16.80
C SER A 57 -0.23 4.29 -16.45
N PHE A 58 -0.67 5.40 -17.05
CA PHE A 58 -2.03 5.91 -16.88
C PHE A 58 -3.10 4.95 -17.43
N LEU A 59 -2.88 4.35 -18.61
CA LEU A 59 -3.77 3.33 -19.17
C LEU A 59 -3.87 2.09 -18.27
N LEU A 60 -2.74 1.64 -17.72
CA LEU A 60 -2.72 0.54 -16.74
C LEU A 60 -3.53 0.89 -15.47
N LEU A 61 -3.44 2.12 -14.98
CA LEU A 61 -4.23 2.58 -13.84
C LEU A 61 -5.73 2.52 -14.15
N LEU A 62 -6.15 3.02 -15.31
CA LEU A 62 -7.55 2.94 -15.75
C LEU A 62 -8.02 1.49 -15.85
N PHE A 63 -7.19 0.60 -16.40
CA PHE A 63 -7.52 -0.81 -16.51
C PHE A 63 -7.74 -1.45 -15.12
N ILE A 64 -6.87 -1.18 -14.15
CA ILE A 64 -7.02 -1.67 -12.77
C ILE A 64 -8.32 -1.15 -12.13
N ILE A 65 -8.65 0.13 -12.32
CA ILE A 65 -9.88 0.72 -11.78
C ILE A 65 -11.12 0.06 -12.40
N ASN A 66 -11.10 -0.17 -13.72
CA ASN A 66 -12.21 -0.84 -14.41
C ASN A 66 -12.39 -2.30 -13.95
N ILE A 67 -11.31 -3.04 -13.74
CA ILE A 67 -11.38 -4.39 -13.17
C ILE A 67 -11.98 -4.36 -11.76
N ASP A 68 -11.53 -3.43 -10.91
CA ASP A 68 -12.05 -3.30 -9.55
C ASP A 68 -13.55 -2.94 -9.56
N PHE A 69 -13.96 -2.05 -10.45
CA PHE A 69 -15.36 -1.69 -10.66
C PHE A 69 -16.19 -2.91 -11.11
N ALA A 70 -15.72 -3.67 -12.10
CA ALA A 70 -16.39 -4.88 -12.57
C ALA A 70 -16.51 -5.94 -11.46
N PHE A 71 -15.44 -6.14 -10.67
CA PHE A 71 -15.44 -7.08 -9.55
C PHE A 71 -16.44 -6.68 -8.46
N ARG A 72 -16.49 -5.38 -8.10
CA ARG A 72 -17.46 -4.87 -7.11
C ARG A 72 -18.90 -5.05 -7.57
N ASN A 73 -19.18 -4.77 -8.85
CA ASN A 73 -20.51 -4.99 -9.41
C ASN A 73 -20.89 -6.48 -9.39
N ALA A 74 -19.95 -7.37 -9.69
CA ALA A 74 -20.20 -8.82 -9.62
C ALA A 74 -20.50 -9.31 -8.19
N GLU A 75 -19.94 -8.65 -7.17
CA GLU A 75 -20.23 -8.93 -5.75
C GLU A 75 -21.43 -8.13 -5.20
N PHE A 76 -22.19 -7.44 -6.06
CA PHE A 76 -23.31 -6.55 -5.68
C PHE A 76 -22.90 -5.47 -4.65
N ASP A 77 -21.67 -4.99 -4.77
CA ASP A 77 -21.06 -4.02 -3.87
C ASP A 77 -20.82 -2.67 -4.56
N TYR A 78 -20.69 -1.61 -3.75
CA TYR A 78 -20.52 -0.25 -4.27
C TYR A 78 -19.04 0.10 -4.46
N PHE A 79 -18.71 0.77 -5.57
CA PHE A 79 -17.34 1.28 -5.79
C PHE A 79 -16.87 2.24 -4.68
N ARG A 80 -17.78 2.97 -4.02
CA ARG A 80 -17.47 3.78 -2.83
C ARG A 80 -16.79 2.96 -1.73
N ASN A 81 -17.13 1.67 -1.59
CA ASN A 81 -16.49 0.79 -0.64
C ASN A 81 -15.04 0.46 -1.01
N SER A 82 -14.66 0.49 -2.30
CA SER A 82 -13.25 0.43 -2.71
C SER A 82 -12.44 1.63 -2.22
N ILE A 83 -12.97 2.85 -2.37
CA ILE A 83 -12.31 4.07 -1.87
C ILE A 83 -12.20 4.01 -0.35
N LYS A 84 -13.29 3.65 0.34
CA LYS A 84 -13.30 3.48 1.80
C LYS A 84 -12.28 2.44 2.27
N SER A 85 -12.18 1.31 1.57
CA SER A 85 -11.20 0.26 1.83
C SER A 85 -9.75 0.75 1.64
N TYR A 86 -9.51 1.54 0.60
CA TYR A 86 -8.21 2.16 0.35
C TYR A 86 -7.81 3.08 1.51
N VAL A 87 -8.70 3.99 1.93
CA VAL A 87 -8.45 4.95 3.02
C VAL A 87 -8.19 4.23 4.34
N ALA A 88 -9.04 3.27 4.71
CA ALA A 88 -8.86 2.52 5.95
C ALA A 88 -7.57 1.68 5.94
N THR A 89 -7.23 1.08 4.80
CA THR A 89 -5.95 0.38 4.64
C THR A 89 -4.77 1.32 4.87
N TRP A 90 -4.81 2.53 4.31
CA TRP A 90 -3.76 3.53 4.52
C TRP A 90 -3.67 3.99 5.99
N GLN A 91 -4.80 4.29 6.63
CA GLN A 91 -4.85 4.70 8.04
C GLN A 91 -4.28 3.62 8.96
N MET A 92 -4.71 2.36 8.78
CA MET A 92 -4.22 1.25 9.59
C MET A 92 -2.73 0.99 9.39
N ARG A 93 -2.21 1.08 8.16
CA ARG A 93 -0.77 0.95 7.91
C ARG A 93 0.04 2.05 8.57
N ARG A 94 -0.49 3.28 8.59
CA ARG A 94 0.15 4.41 9.26
C ARG A 94 0.16 4.19 10.78
N PHE A 95 -0.96 3.76 11.34
CA PHE A 95 -1.10 3.46 12.77
C PHE A 95 -0.15 2.35 13.22
N CYS A 96 -0.09 1.23 12.49
CA CYS A 96 0.75 0.09 12.86
C CYS A 96 2.24 0.28 12.54
N ARG A 97 2.65 1.41 11.94
CA ARG A 97 4.05 1.68 11.59
C ARG A 97 4.88 1.91 12.85
N GLN A 98 5.86 1.04 13.06
CA GLN A 98 6.82 1.17 14.15
C GLN A 98 7.88 2.22 13.79
N ILE A 99 8.08 3.18 14.68
CA ILE A 99 9.13 4.21 14.56
C ILE A 99 10.38 3.67 15.26
N ASN A 100 11.51 3.66 14.54
CA ASN A 100 12.81 3.45 15.18
C ASN A 100 13.13 4.69 16.01
N VAL A 101 13.21 4.55 17.33
CA VAL A 101 13.91 5.54 18.15
C VAL A 101 15.40 5.37 17.86
N GLU A 102 16.09 6.44 17.47
CA GLU A 102 17.52 6.39 17.19
C GLU A 102 18.29 5.95 18.45
N PRO A 103 19.18 4.94 18.34
CA PRO A 103 20.04 4.56 19.45
C PRO A 103 21.03 5.69 19.75
N SER A 104 21.39 5.86 21.03
CA SER A 104 22.44 6.80 21.43
C SER A 104 23.77 6.43 20.76
N LEU A 105 24.70 7.39 20.66
CA LEU A 105 26.02 7.20 20.04
C LEU A 105 26.78 5.96 20.57
N GLU A 106 26.56 5.60 21.83
CA GLU A 106 27.18 4.47 22.54
C GLU A 106 26.64 3.09 22.11
N GLU A 107 25.41 2.99 21.59
CA GLU A 107 24.76 1.72 21.17
C GLU A 107 24.99 1.38 19.67
N SER A 108 25.73 2.23 18.95
CA SER A 108 25.55 2.41 17.51
C SER A 108 26.21 1.38 16.57
N SER A 109 27.25 0.62 16.98
CA SER A 109 28.12 -0.05 16.00
C SER A 109 27.78 -1.51 15.65
N ARG A 110 27.06 -2.27 16.50
CA ARG A 110 26.65 -3.67 16.19
C ARG A 110 25.19 -4.01 16.48
N TYR A 111 24.61 -3.49 17.55
CA TYR A 111 23.23 -3.80 17.95
C TYR A 111 22.18 -2.93 17.25
N SER A 112 22.55 -1.71 16.84
CA SER A 112 21.69 -0.81 16.07
C SER A 112 21.22 -1.43 14.74
N ASN A 113 22.13 -2.03 13.98
CA ASN A 113 21.82 -2.54 12.63
C ASN A 113 20.84 -3.72 12.64
N SER A 114 20.97 -4.67 13.57
CA SER A 114 20.07 -5.82 13.66
C SER A 114 18.67 -5.40 14.12
N LYS A 115 18.57 -4.56 15.16
CA LYS A 115 17.29 -4.01 15.65
C LYS A 115 16.57 -3.21 14.57
N GLN A 116 17.30 -2.38 13.83
CA GLN A 116 16.74 -1.64 12.69
C GLN A 116 16.27 -2.58 11.58
N GLU A 117 16.99 -3.66 11.28
CA GLU A 117 16.59 -4.63 10.27
C GLU A 117 15.31 -5.39 10.68
N ILE A 118 15.21 -5.76 11.96
CA ILE A 118 14.01 -6.39 12.55
C ILE A 118 12.80 -5.47 12.36
N ILE A 119 12.93 -4.19 12.71
CA ILE A 119 11.82 -3.23 12.58
C ILE A 119 11.51 -2.94 11.10
N ARG A 120 12.53 -2.89 10.23
CA ARG A 120 12.34 -2.75 8.78
C ARG A 120 11.55 -3.93 8.20
N LYS A 121 11.88 -5.17 8.59
CA LYS A 121 11.14 -6.38 8.19
C LYS A 121 9.70 -6.35 8.72
N ALA A 122 9.52 -5.91 9.96
CA ALA A 122 8.20 -5.75 10.57
C ALA A 122 7.34 -4.72 9.81
N ASN A 123 7.87 -3.52 9.56
CA ASN A 123 7.22 -2.48 8.78
C ASN A 123 6.96 -2.88 7.32
N ARG A 124 7.84 -3.68 6.71
CA ARG A 124 7.60 -4.22 5.36
C ARG A 124 6.35 -5.10 5.31
N SER A 125 6.00 -5.80 6.40
CA SER A 125 4.79 -6.60 6.49
C SER A 125 3.50 -5.78 6.34
N LEU A 126 3.54 -4.48 6.68
CA LEU A 126 2.40 -3.56 6.54
C LEU A 126 1.94 -3.39 5.09
N LEU A 127 2.82 -3.64 4.11
CA LEU A 127 2.45 -3.70 2.70
C LEU A 127 1.45 -4.80 2.39
N THR A 128 1.29 -5.79 3.28
CA THR A 128 0.31 -6.88 3.16
C THR A 128 -0.96 -6.61 3.97
N LEU A 129 -0.94 -5.66 4.92
CA LEU A 129 -2.11 -5.25 5.68
C LEU A 129 -3.12 -4.61 4.72
N THR A 130 -4.34 -5.12 4.75
CA THR A 130 -5.47 -4.66 3.94
C THR A 130 -6.74 -4.67 4.78
N VAL A 131 -7.57 -3.66 4.60
CA VAL A 131 -8.91 -3.57 5.18
C VAL A 131 -9.87 -3.40 4.02
N ILE A 132 -10.76 -4.37 3.82
CA ILE A 132 -11.70 -4.40 2.71
C ILE A 132 -13.12 -4.32 3.26
N TYR A 133 -13.79 -3.22 2.99
CA TYR A 133 -15.22 -3.05 3.23
C TYR A 133 -16.01 -3.59 2.04
N TYR A 134 -17.08 -4.27 2.35
CA TYR A 134 -18.18 -4.65 1.46
C TYR A 134 -19.47 -4.05 2.01
N LYS A 135 -20.59 -4.24 1.31
CA LYS A 135 -21.91 -3.75 1.73
C LYS A 135 -22.32 -4.16 3.15
N ASP A 136 -22.11 -5.44 3.50
CA ASP A 136 -22.62 -6.04 4.75
C ASP A 136 -21.52 -6.57 5.68
N ARG A 137 -20.27 -6.59 5.22
CA ARG A 137 -19.13 -7.11 5.97
C ARG A 137 -17.86 -6.31 5.71
N ALA A 138 -16.91 -6.38 6.64
CA ALA A 138 -15.55 -5.90 6.45
C ALA A 138 -14.55 -7.00 6.79
N VAL A 139 -13.42 -7.01 6.10
CA VAL A 139 -12.36 -8.01 6.28
C VAL A 139 -11.03 -7.30 6.38
N ALA A 140 -10.38 -7.41 7.53
CA ALA A 140 -8.99 -7.02 7.72
C ALA A 140 -8.09 -8.25 7.56
N LYS A 141 -7.05 -8.14 6.75
CA LYS A 141 -6.08 -9.21 6.48
C LYS A 141 -4.67 -8.68 6.60
N TRP A 142 -3.80 -9.39 7.30
CA TRP A 142 -2.39 -9.01 7.49
C TRP A 142 -1.48 -10.24 7.47
N THR A 143 -0.43 -10.24 6.65
CA THR A 143 0.58 -11.30 6.62
C THR A 143 1.84 -10.87 7.35
N PHE A 144 2.25 -11.65 8.35
CA PHE A 144 3.38 -11.36 9.20
C PHE A 144 4.72 -11.82 8.60
N PRO A 145 5.84 -11.22 9.02
CA PRO A 145 7.18 -11.63 8.59
C PRO A 145 7.51 -13.05 9.08
N ALA A 146 8.54 -13.66 8.47
CA ALA A 146 8.89 -15.06 8.73
C ALA A 146 9.82 -15.23 9.94
N ASN A 147 10.53 -14.18 10.32
CA ASN A 147 11.45 -14.22 11.46
C ASN A 147 10.69 -13.99 12.77
N CYS A 148 11.10 -14.73 13.81
CA CYS A 148 10.48 -14.71 15.13
C CYS A 148 10.39 -13.29 15.73
N GLU A 149 11.50 -12.54 15.72
CA GLU A 149 11.56 -11.22 16.36
C GLU A 149 10.59 -10.20 15.73
N SER A 150 10.59 -10.08 14.40
CA SER A 150 9.66 -9.17 13.73
C SER A 150 8.23 -9.69 13.81
N TYR A 151 8.02 -11.00 13.88
CA TYR A 151 6.69 -11.59 14.04
C TYR A 151 6.09 -11.17 15.40
N ASN A 152 6.85 -11.32 16.49
CA ASN A 152 6.39 -11.00 17.84
C ASN A 152 5.98 -9.52 17.96
N ILE A 153 6.78 -8.60 17.39
CA ILE A 153 6.45 -7.16 17.37
C ILE A 153 5.11 -6.90 16.67
N MET A 154 4.82 -7.59 15.56
CA MET A 154 3.54 -7.41 14.86
C MET A 154 2.37 -8.05 15.61
N GLU A 155 2.61 -9.17 16.30
CA GLU A 155 1.61 -9.89 17.09
C GLU A 155 1.10 -9.05 18.27
N GLU A 156 2.01 -8.37 18.96
CA GLU A 156 1.67 -7.43 20.05
C GLU A 156 0.73 -6.29 19.59
N LEU A 157 0.81 -5.91 18.31
CA LEU A 157 -0.03 -4.85 17.75
C LEU A 157 -1.44 -5.30 17.39
N LEU A 158 -1.73 -6.60 17.31
CA LEU A 158 -3.05 -7.08 16.85
C LEU A 158 -4.20 -6.55 17.70
N ALA A 159 -4.04 -6.53 19.02
CA ALA A 159 -5.05 -6.02 19.95
C ALA A 159 -5.27 -4.51 19.81
N GLN A 160 -4.20 -3.75 19.54
CA GLN A 160 -4.29 -2.31 19.27
C GLN A 160 -4.92 -2.05 17.91
N ALA A 161 -4.53 -2.82 16.89
CA ALA A 161 -5.06 -2.72 15.54
C ALA A 161 -6.57 -3.01 15.49
N LYS A 162 -7.05 -4.00 16.24
CA LYS A 162 -8.50 -4.27 16.38
C LYS A 162 -9.24 -3.08 16.98
N ARG A 163 -8.69 -2.47 18.04
CA ARG A 163 -9.30 -1.30 18.69
C ARG A 163 -9.39 -0.13 17.71
N GLU A 164 -8.30 0.15 17.00
CA GLU A 164 -8.27 1.20 15.98
C GLU A 164 -9.28 0.92 14.85
N LEU A 165 -9.33 -0.31 14.33
CA LEU A 165 -10.31 -0.71 13.31
C LEU A 165 -11.76 -0.45 13.74
N ASN A 166 -12.09 -0.74 15.00
CA ASN A 166 -13.42 -0.51 15.55
C ASN A 166 -13.73 0.97 15.78
N GLN A 167 -12.71 1.83 15.92
CA GLN A 167 -12.85 3.28 16.01
C GLN A 167 -12.94 3.94 14.64
N LEU A 168 -12.26 3.40 13.62
CA LEU A 168 -12.28 3.91 12.25
C LEU A 168 -13.68 3.87 11.63
N ASP A 169 -14.48 2.86 11.95
CA ASP A 169 -15.84 2.76 11.46
C ASP A 169 -16.77 2.09 12.47
N SER A 170 -17.56 2.91 13.17
CA SER A 170 -18.50 2.46 14.19
C SER A 170 -19.62 1.57 13.64
N ASN A 171 -19.84 1.53 12.33
CA ASN A 171 -20.84 0.67 11.69
C ASN A 171 -20.41 -0.79 11.64
N TYR A 172 -19.14 -1.10 11.86
CA TYR A 172 -18.60 -2.45 11.85
C TYR A 172 -18.04 -2.80 13.22
N LEU A 173 -18.13 -4.08 13.59
CA LEU A 173 -17.48 -4.61 14.78
C LEU A 173 -16.56 -5.76 14.38
N PHE A 174 -15.26 -5.49 14.37
CA PHE A 174 -14.21 -6.45 14.05
C PHE A 174 -14.00 -7.42 15.22
N ASN A 175 -14.00 -8.71 14.87
CA ASN A 175 -13.63 -9.79 15.77
C ASN A 175 -12.11 -9.81 16.02
N ASP A 176 -11.66 -10.71 16.89
CA ASP A 176 -10.22 -10.93 17.05
C ASP A 176 -9.57 -11.44 15.77
N PHE A 177 -8.29 -11.13 15.61
CA PHE A 177 -7.50 -11.62 14.49
C PHE A 177 -7.23 -13.12 14.68
N ILE A 178 -7.69 -13.91 13.72
CA ILE A 178 -7.50 -15.36 13.69
C ILE A 178 -6.45 -15.69 12.64
N ARG A 179 -5.48 -16.52 13.01
CA ARG A 179 -4.46 -17.01 12.10
C ARG A 179 -5.04 -18.07 11.17
N LEU A 180 -4.87 -17.90 9.86
CA LEU A 180 -5.23 -18.90 8.86
C LEU A 180 -4.28 -20.11 8.94
N GLU A 181 -4.84 -21.31 8.83
CA GLU A 181 -4.12 -22.58 8.89
C GLU A 181 -2.90 -22.60 7.96
N ASN A 182 -1.79 -23.14 8.47
CA ASN A 182 -0.52 -23.29 7.76
C ASN A 182 0.01 -22.00 7.10
N SER A 183 -0.39 -20.83 7.60
CA SER A 183 0.01 -19.55 7.04
C SER A 183 0.51 -18.59 8.13
N ARG A 184 1.15 -17.50 7.71
CA ARG A 184 1.48 -16.34 8.56
C ARG A 184 0.46 -15.22 8.43
N THR A 185 -0.73 -15.55 7.94
CA THR A 185 -1.78 -14.58 7.63
C THR A 185 -2.83 -14.58 8.72
N PHE A 186 -3.11 -13.39 9.23
CA PHE A 186 -4.17 -13.13 10.18
C PHE A 186 -5.35 -12.48 9.48
N ILE A 187 -6.55 -12.86 9.87
CA ILE A 187 -7.80 -12.30 9.37
C ILE A 187 -8.68 -11.91 10.55
N SER A 188 -9.24 -10.72 10.48
CA SER A 188 -10.35 -10.29 11.33
C SER A 188 -11.52 -9.92 10.41
N THR A 189 -12.71 -10.43 10.75
CA THR A 189 -13.94 -10.14 10.02
C THR A 189 -14.88 -9.32 10.91
N ALA A 190 -15.62 -8.42 10.28
CA ALA A 190 -16.68 -7.65 10.91
C ALA A 190 -17.96 -7.79 10.10
N PHE A 191 -19.09 -7.81 10.79
CA PHE A 191 -20.40 -7.61 10.17
C PHE A 191 -20.88 -6.19 10.43
N ARG A 192 -21.65 -5.67 9.48
CA ARG A 192 -22.30 -4.37 9.66
C ARG A 192 -23.32 -4.47 10.78
N LYS A 193 -23.30 -3.53 11.71
CA LYS A 193 -24.33 -3.40 12.76
C LYS A 193 -25.68 -3.14 12.08
N LYS A 194 -26.69 -3.90 12.49
CA LYS A 194 -28.08 -3.68 12.07
C LYS A 194 -28.65 -2.44 12.73
#